data_AF-A0A924G802-F1
#
_entry.id   AF-A0A924G802-F1
#
_cell.length_a   1.000
_cell.length_b   1.000
_cell.length_c   1.000
_cell.angle_alpha   90.00
_cell.angle_beta   90.00
_cell.angle_gamma   90.00
#
_symmetry.space_group_name_H-M   'P 1'
#
loop_
_entity.id
_entity.type
_entity.pdbx_description
1 polymer ?
#
loop_
_entity_poly.entity_id
_entity_poly.type
_entity_poly.pdbx_seq_one_letter_code
_entity_poly.pdbx_strand_id
1 'polypeptide(L)'
;MPLEPEPVEPEPIAPIAPVLAGRPVASQKWSKLAFVHWRVDSASLVDLMPAGVRPDEHDGSSWVGLIAFYLEGATLFGSPPVPYLGSFAEVNVRLYGVDAQGRRGVIFASLEASRLAAVLAARAAFSIPYFWARTSMDQREGEIEYRSHRHTGPGDFRMIVKPGLVPVTDDPTADFLTARWALFTRRFGRTILLPNHHEPWLLVEAELLSLDDTLLDRAGIPGISTRPPDSVLYSEGVTTWFGKARR
;
A
#
# COMPACT_ATOMS: atom_id res chain seq x y z
N MET A 1 -34.56 -15.19 -16.41
CA MET A 1 -33.44 -14.33 -16.00
C MET A 1 -32.22 -15.21 -15.90
N PRO A 2 -31.08 -14.92 -16.55
CA PRO A 2 -29.86 -15.63 -16.27
C PRO A 2 -29.52 -15.38 -14.80
N LEU A 3 -29.26 -16.45 -14.04
CA LEU A 3 -28.71 -16.33 -12.69
C LEU A 3 -27.37 -15.62 -12.82
N GLU A 4 -27.18 -14.51 -12.11
CA GLU A 4 -25.86 -13.91 -11.97
C GLU A 4 -24.93 -14.99 -11.40
N PRO A 5 -23.73 -15.18 -11.97
CA PRO A 5 -22.81 -16.18 -11.47
C PRO A 5 -22.50 -15.88 -10.00
N GLU A 6 -22.54 -16.90 -9.14
CA GLU A 6 -22.21 -16.71 -7.74
C GLU A 6 -20.80 -16.12 -7.60
N PRO A 7 -20.60 -15.16 -6.68
CA PRO A 7 -19.30 -14.56 -6.49
C PRO A 7 -18.29 -15.63 -6.09
N VAL A 8 -17.18 -15.69 -6.82
CA VAL A 8 -16.05 -16.57 -6.49
C VAL A 8 -15.55 -16.24 -5.09
N GLU A 9 -15.34 -17.27 -4.27
CA GLU A 9 -14.75 -17.10 -2.94
C GLU A 9 -13.35 -16.47 -3.06
N PRO A 10 -13.00 -15.47 -2.23
CA PRO A 10 -11.65 -14.94 -2.21
C PRO A 10 -10.61 -16.01 -1.89
N GLU A 11 -9.47 -15.95 -2.57
CA GLU A 11 -8.28 -16.73 -2.20
C GLU A 11 -7.95 -16.51 -0.72
N PRO A 12 -7.50 -17.55 0.02
CA PRO A 12 -7.17 -17.39 1.43
C PRO A 12 -6.00 -16.42 1.62
N ILE A 13 -5.99 -15.71 2.76
CA ILE A 13 -4.83 -14.94 3.18
C ILE A 13 -3.69 -15.92 3.51
N ALA A 14 -2.54 -15.71 2.88
CA ALA A 14 -1.33 -16.48 3.13
C ALA A 14 -0.21 -15.54 3.59
N PRO A 15 0.41 -15.76 4.76
CA PRO A 15 1.51 -14.93 5.26
C PRO A 15 2.77 -14.98 4.39
N ILE A 16 2.90 -16.06 3.60
CA ILE A 16 4.02 -16.28 2.69
C ILE A 16 3.58 -15.99 1.27
N ALA A 17 4.37 -15.16 0.59
CA ALA A 17 4.15 -14.79 -0.79
C ALA A 17 4.17 -16.02 -1.72
N PRO A 18 3.26 -16.11 -2.71
CA PRO A 18 3.39 -17.07 -3.77
C PRO A 18 4.67 -16.82 -4.58
N VAL A 19 5.18 -17.88 -5.21
CA VAL A 19 6.35 -17.77 -6.09
C VAL A 19 6.03 -16.83 -7.25
N LEU A 20 6.87 -15.82 -7.43
CA LEU A 20 6.72 -14.88 -8.53
C LEU A 20 7.01 -15.60 -9.86
N ALA A 21 6.00 -15.71 -10.73
CA ALA A 21 6.23 -16.38 -12.02
C ALA A 21 7.04 -15.50 -12.99
N GLY A 22 8.12 -16.06 -13.52
CA GLY A 22 9.04 -15.39 -14.44
C GLY A 22 10.08 -14.51 -13.74
N ARG A 23 10.91 -13.82 -14.52
CA ARG A 23 11.92 -12.90 -13.98
C ARG A 23 11.25 -11.62 -13.46
N PRO A 24 11.68 -11.09 -12.29
CA PRO A 24 11.24 -9.78 -11.81
C PRO A 24 11.50 -8.68 -12.83
N VAL A 25 10.55 -7.76 -12.96
CA VAL A 25 10.70 -6.55 -13.81
C VAL A 25 11.34 -5.41 -13.04
N ALA A 26 11.14 -5.37 -11.72
CA ALA A 26 11.68 -4.36 -10.82
C ALA A 26 11.90 -4.98 -9.43
N SER A 27 12.81 -4.39 -8.67
CA SER A 27 12.95 -4.67 -7.24
C SER A 27 13.27 -3.40 -6.47
N GLN A 28 12.91 -3.38 -5.20
CA GLN A 28 13.23 -2.29 -4.28
C GLN A 28 13.25 -2.80 -2.85
N LYS A 29 14.03 -2.15 -1.99
CA LYS A 29 13.97 -2.39 -0.55
C LYS A 29 13.01 -1.39 0.07
N TRP A 30 12.11 -1.89 0.91
CA TRP A 30 11.26 -1.07 1.76
C TRP A 30 11.78 -1.17 3.18
N SER A 31 12.09 -0.04 3.79
CA SER A 31 12.58 0.03 5.16
C SER A 31 11.78 1.02 5.99
N LYS A 32 11.80 0.86 7.31
CA LYS A 32 11.14 1.75 8.26
C LYS A 32 9.66 1.93 7.88
N LEU A 33 8.87 0.86 7.87
CA LEU A 33 7.48 0.89 7.45
C LEU A 33 6.57 1.11 8.63
N ALA A 34 5.74 2.15 8.55
CA ALA A 34 4.64 2.41 9.46
C ALA A 34 3.33 2.09 8.74
N PHE A 35 2.51 1.25 9.38
CA PHE A 35 1.21 0.84 8.90
C PHE A 35 0.14 1.34 9.86
N VAL A 36 -0.68 2.29 9.43
CA VAL A 36 -1.80 2.80 10.23
C VAL A 36 -3.10 2.45 9.52
N HIS A 37 -4.01 1.77 10.19
CA HIS A 37 -5.23 1.26 9.57
C HIS A 37 -6.50 1.60 10.34
N TRP A 38 -7.57 1.73 9.57
CA TRP A 38 -8.92 1.99 10.05
C TRP A 38 -9.90 1.02 9.38
N ARG A 39 -10.80 0.44 10.17
CA ARG A 39 -12.00 -0.25 9.70
C ARG A 39 -12.97 0.73 9.05
N VAL A 40 -13.58 0.33 7.95
CA VAL A 40 -14.60 1.11 7.25
C VAL A 40 -15.72 0.20 6.78
N ASP A 41 -16.88 0.80 6.52
CA ASP A 41 -17.96 0.13 5.82
C ASP A 41 -17.54 -0.17 4.37
N SER A 42 -17.68 -1.41 3.94
CA SER A 42 -17.34 -1.84 2.58
C SER A 42 -18.13 -1.05 1.54
N ALA A 43 -19.39 -0.71 1.84
CA ALA A 43 -20.23 0.05 0.92
C ALA A 43 -19.63 1.43 0.58
N SER A 44 -18.88 2.06 1.50
CA SER A 44 -18.26 3.37 1.25
C SER A 44 -17.06 3.30 0.32
N LEU A 45 -16.51 2.12 0.05
CA LEU A 45 -15.32 1.93 -0.80
C LEU A 45 -15.65 1.49 -2.23
N VAL A 46 -16.90 1.09 -2.51
CA VAL A 46 -17.28 0.48 -3.81
C VAL A 46 -16.91 1.38 -4.99
N ASP A 47 -17.19 2.67 -4.89
CA ASP A 47 -16.92 3.64 -5.97
C ASP A 47 -15.42 3.97 -6.14
N LEU A 48 -14.59 3.59 -5.17
CA LEU A 48 -13.13 3.75 -5.22
C LEU A 48 -12.43 2.53 -5.85
N MET A 49 -13.16 1.43 -6.06
CA MET A 49 -12.58 0.20 -6.59
C MET A 49 -12.45 0.24 -8.12
N PRO A 50 -11.39 -0.39 -8.68
CA PRO A 50 -11.31 -0.65 -10.11
C PRO A 50 -12.49 -1.52 -10.58
N ALA A 51 -12.83 -1.41 -11.87
CA ALA A 51 -13.93 -2.20 -12.45
C ALA A 51 -13.70 -3.71 -12.25
N GLY A 52 -14.70 -4.41 -11.73
CA GLY A 52 -14.63 -5.85 -11.46
C GLY A 52 -13.84 -6.22 -10.20
N VAL A 53 -13.47 -5.24 -9.38
CA VAL A 53 -12.92 -5.42 -8.03
C VAL A 53 -13.97 -4.95 -7.03
N ARG A 54 -14.22 -5.75 -6.01
CA ARG A 54 -15.05 -5.38 -4.86
C ARG A 54 -14.15 -5.16 -3.63
N PRO A 55 -14.60 -4.36 -2.64
CA PRO A 55 -13.90 -4.25 -1.37
C PRO A 55 -13.69 -5.63 -0.73
N ASP A 56 -12.52 -5.80 -0.15
CA ASP A 56 -12.15 -7.00 0.60
C ASP A 56 -12.51 -6.82 2.07
N GLU A 57 -13.01 -7.88 2.70
CA GLU A 57 -13.49 -7.84 4.08
C GLU A 57 -12.71 -8.81 4.96
N HIS A 58 -12.48 -8.37 6.18
CA HIS A 58 -11.96 -9.19 7.26
C HIS A 58 -12.63 -8.79 8.55
N ASP A 59 -13.16 -9.79 9.26
CA ASP A 59 -13.87 -9.59 10.52
C ASP A 59 -14.99 -8.55 10.39
N GLY A 60 -15.82 -8.71 9.37
CA GLY A 60 -17.00 -7.87 9.11
C GLY A 60 -16.73 -6.43 8.68
N SER A 61 -15.50 -6.08 8.30
CA SER A 61 -15.17 -4.73 7.82
C SER A 61 -14.22 -4.77 6.63
N SER A 62 -14.35 -3.78 5.74
CA SER A 62 -13.25 -3.37 4.89
C SER A 62 -12.28 -2.49 5.67
N TRP A 63 -11.12 -2.24 5.07
CA TRP A 63 -10.02 -1.53 5.71
C TRP A 63 -9.41 -0.47 4.78
N VAL A 64 -8.88 0.57 5.40
CA VAL A 64 -8.09 1.63 4.76
C VAL A 64 -6.77 1.73 5.50
N GLY A 65 -5.67 1.75 4.76
CA GLY A 65 -4.33 1.93 5.29
C GLY A 65 -3.71 3.25 4.87
N LEU A 66 -3.05 3.93 5.81
CA LEU A 66 -2.11 5.01 5.53
C LEU A 66 -0.71 4.51 5.86
N ILE A 67 0.06 4.22 4.81
CA ILE A 67 1.32 3.50 4.93
C ILE A 67 2.45 4.45 4.57
N ALA A 68 3.39 4.67 5.47
CA ALA A 68 4.60 5.45 5.19
C ALA A 68 5.83 4.57 5.33
N PHE A 69 6.75 4.69 4.38
CA PHE A 69 7.99 3.93 4.41
C PHE A 69 9.11 4.62 3.66
N TYR A 70 10.33 4.12 3.84
CA TYR A 70 11.48 4.54 3.08
C TYR A 70 11.78 3.52 1.97
N LEU A 71 11.71 3.99 0.72
CA LEU A 71 12.05 3.21 -0.46
C LEU A 71 13.54 3.38 -0.74
N GLU A 72 14.24 2.28 -0.99
CA GLU A 72 15.67 2.27 -1.29
C GLU A 72 16.01 1.34 -2.46
N GLY A 73 17.05 1.70 -3.21
CA GLY A 73 17.74 0.77 -4.09
C GLY A 73 16.91 0.24 -5.26
N ALA A 74 16.00 1.06 -5.82
CA ALA A 74 15.14 0.63 -6.93
C ALA A 74 15.95 0.16 -8.16
N THR A 75 15.63 -1.02 -8.65
CA THR A 75 16.23 -1.64 -9.84
C THR A 75 15.18 -1.94 -10.91
N LEU A 76 15.62 -2.04 -12.17
CA LEU A 76 14.79 -2.48 -13.29
C LEU A 76 15.50 -3.59 -14.06
N PHE A 77 14.79 -4.68 -14.34
CA PHE A 77 15.29 -5.81 -15.14
C PHE A 77 16.66 -6.35 -14.70
N GLY A 78 16.95 -6.34 -13.40
CA GLY A 78 18.23 -6.80 -12.84
C GLY A 78 19.39 -5.80 -12.96
N SER A 79 19.11 -4.53 -13.23
CA SER A 79 20.11 -3.46 -13.19
C SER A 79 20.67 -3.25 -11.78
N PRO A 80 21.84 -2.62 -11.64
CA PRO A 80 22.20 -1.95 -10.39
C PRO A 80 21.14 -0.90 -9.99
N PRO A 81 21.11 -0.45 -8.73
CA PRO A 81 20.23 0.62 -8.28
C PRO A 81 20.31 1.85 -9.18
N VAL A 82 19.16 2.35 -9.63
CA VAL A 82 19.10 3.48 -10.57
C VAL A 82 19.24 4.78 -9.77
N PRO A 83 20.31 5.58 -9.93
CA PRO A 83 20.61 6.72 -9.06
C PRO A 83 19.50 7.79 -8.97
N TYR A 84 18.71 7.94 -10.03
CA TYR A 84 17.61 8.92 -10.12
C TYR A 84 16.24 8.38 -9.67
N LEU A 85 16.08 7.05 -9.58
CA LEU A 85 14.95 6.45 -8.85
C LEU A 85 15.20 6.52 -7.34
N GLY A 86 16.48 6.46 -6.92
CA GLY A 86 16.97 6.92 -5.63
C GLY A 86 16.32 6.29 -4.39
N SER A 87 16.66 6.85 -3.22
CA SER A 87 15.95 6.58 -1.97
C SER A 87 15.08 7.78 -1.59
N PHE A 88 13.89 7.52 -1.06
CA PHE A 88 12.94 8.55 -0.63
C PHE A 88 11.86 7.97 0.29
N ALA A 89 11.23 8.83 1.10
CA ALA A 89 10.03 8.45 1.83
C ALA A 89 8.83 8.40 0.87
N GLU A 90 8.05 7.33 0.93
CA GLU A 90 6.80 7.16 0.17
C GLU A 90 5.64 7.04 1.16
N VAL A 91 4.51 7.66 0.83
CA VAL A 91 3.27 7.55 1.59
C VAL A 91 2.18 7.09 0.64
N ASN A 92 1.38 6.12 1.05
CA ASN A 92 0.25 5.64 0.25
C ASN A 92 -1.01 5.49 1.09
N VAL A 93 -2.13 5.89 0.49
CA VAL A 93 -3.47 5.50 0.94
C VAL A 93 -3.82 4.21 0.22
N ARG A 94 -3.95 3.14 0.99
CA ARG A 94 -4.11 1.76 0.54
C ARG A 94 -5.51 1.27 0.84
N LEU A 95 -6.15 0.69 -0.16
CA LEU A 95 -7.40 -0.05 -0.06
C LEU A 95 -7.14 -1.53 -0.36
N TYR A 96 -8.09 -2.38 0.02
CA TYR A 96 -8.03 -3.82 -0.17
C TYR A 96 -9.22 -4.29 -1.00
N GLY A 97 -8.96 -5.11 -2.02
CA GLY A 97 -9.99 -5.59 -2.91
C GLY A 97 -9.80 -7.03 -3.35
N VAL A 98 -10.90 -7.60 -3.85
CA VAL A 98 -10.98 -8.93 -4.45
C VAL A 98 -11.57 -8.79 -5.84
N ASP A 99 -10.95 -9.39 -6.84
CA ASP A 99 -11.52 -9.40 -8.19
C ASP A 99 -12.52 -10.54 -8.41
N ALA A 100 -13.14 -10.56 -9.59
CA ALA A 100 -14.10 -11.59 -9.98
C ALA A 100 -13.53 -13.03 -10.05
N GLN A 101 -12.20 -13.20 -9.96
CA GLN A 101 -11.54 -14.51 -9.90
C GLN A 101 -11.20 -14.92 -8.46
N GLY A 102 -11.55 -14.10 -7.46
CA GLY A 102 -11.19 -14.33 -6.06
C GLY A 102 -9.79 -13.85 -5.70
N ARG A 103 -9.02 -13.27 -6.64
CA ARG A 103 -7.65 -12.83 -6.38
C ARG A 103 -7.67 -11.59 -5.49
N ARG A 104 -6.80 -11.56 -4.47
CA ARG A 104 -6.69 -10.42 -3.55
C ARG A 104 -5.58 -9.48 -3.96
N GLY A 105 -5.79 -8.19 -3.76
CA GLY A 105 -4.79 -7.17 -4.06
C GLY A 105 -5.05 -5.87 -3.32
N VAL A 106 -4.02 -5.03 -3.29
CA VAL A 106 -4.14 -3.66 -2.83
C VAL A 106 -4.54 -2.74 -3.98
N ILE A 107 -5.13 -1.61 -3.65
CA ILE A 107 -5.38 -0.50 -4.56
C ILE A 107 -4.77 0.73 -3.90
N PHE A 108 -4.03 1.54 -4.66
CA PHE A 108 -3.57 2.83 -4.16
C PHE A 108 -4.56 3.91 -4.57
N ALA A 109 -5.20 4.53 -3.58
CA ALA A 109 -6.08 5.67 -3.79
C ALA A 109 -5.29 6.99 -3.83
N SER A 110 -4.16 7.05 -3.13
CA SER A 110 -3.17 8.11 -3.20
C SER A 110 -1.78 7.52 -3.04
N LEU A 111 -0.79 8.08 -3.74
CA LEU A 111 0.60 7.71 -3.54
C LEU A 111 1.53 8.92 -3.76
N GLU A 112 2.24 9.31 -2.71
CA GLU A 112 3.13 10.46 -2.63
C GLU A 112 4.59 10.04 -2.78
N ALA A 113 5.30 10.58 -3.77
CA ALA A 113 6.71 10.26 -3.98
C ALA A 113 7.55 11.49 -4.41
N SER A 114 8.79 11.55 -3.89
CA SER A 114 9.77 12.60 -4.23
C SER A 114 10.31 12.53 -5.66
N ARG A 115 10.25 11.36 -6.29
CA ARG A 115 10.96 11.12 -7.55
C ARG A 115 10.00 11.20 -8.73
N LEU A 116 10.04 12.33 -9.43
CA LEU A 116 9.22 12.60 -10.61
C LEU A 116 9.37 11.52 -11.70
N ALA A 117 10.56 10.94 -11.87
CA ALA A 117 10.77 9.84 -12.82
C ALA A 117 10.02 8.56 -12.40
N ALA A 118 9.98 8.23 -11.10
CA ALA A 118 9.19 7.12 -10.58
C ALA A 118 7.68 7.39 -10.73
N VAL A 119 7.23 8.61 -10.42
CA VAL A 119 5.86 9.11 -10.63
C VAL A 119 5.44 8.94 -12.09
N LEU A 120 6.26 9.42 -13.03
CA LEU A 120 5.97 9.37 -14.46
C LEU A 120 5.99 7.93 -14.99
N ALA A 121 6.95 7.10 -14.57
CA ALA A 121 7.01 5.69 -14.96
C ALA A 121 5.79 4.91 -14.45
N ALA A 122 5.42 5.07 -13.17
CA ALA A 122 4.26 4.43 -12.57
C ALA A 122 2.94 4.88 -13.22
N ARG A 123 2.78 6.18 -13.51
CA ARG A 123 1.60 6.69 -14.23
C ARG A 123 1.54 6.19 -15.66
N ALA A 124 2.65 6.25 -16.40
CA ALA A 124 2.71 5.84 -17.80
C ALA A 124 2.54 4.32 -17.98
N ALA A 125 3.06 3.51 -17.05
CA ALA A 125 2.97 2.06 -17.11
C ALA A 125 1.67 1.52 -16.51
N PHE A 126 1.17 2.13 -15.43
CA PHE A 126 0.16 1.51 -14.56
C PHE A 126 -1.00 2.43 -14.16
N SER A 127 -1.05 3.70 -14.58
CA SER A 127 -2.08 4.68 -14.21
C SER A 127 -2.37 4.81 -12.70
N ILE A 128 -1.38 4.51 -11.87
CA ILE A 128 -1.47 4.65 -10.41
C ILE A 128 -1.58 6.15 -10.08
N PRO A 129 -2.38 6.58 -9.09
CA PRO A 129 -2.49 7.99 -8.67
C PRO A 129 -1.23 8.46 -7.92
N TYR A 130 -0.10 8.46 -8.62
CA TYR A 130 1.19 8.96 -8.15
C TYR A 130 1.21 10.50 -8.22
N PHE A 131 1.43 11.14 -7.08
CA PHE A 131 1.58 12.57 -6.92
C PHE A 131 3.04 12.91 -6.61
N TRP A 132 3.55 13.92 -7.33
CA TRP A 132 4.90 14.41 -7.09
C TRP A 132 4.91 15.32 -5.88
N ALA A 133 5.62 14.90 -4.83
CA ALA A 133 5.62 15.56 -3.53
C ALA A 133 7.03 15.61 -2.95
N ARG A 134 7.37 16.67 -2.23
CA ARG A 134 8.58 16.67 -1.40
C ARG A 134 8.33 15.78 -0.19
N THR A 135 9.13 14.74 -0.04
CA THR A 135 9.02 13.81 1.10
C THR A 135 10.30 13.77 1.92
N SER A 136 10.17 13.51 3.22
CA SER A 136 11.29 13.32 4.15
C SER A 136 10.94 12.31 5.23
N MET A 137 11.95 11.61 5.74
CA MET A 137 11.87 10.79 6.93
C MET A 137 13.02 11.16 7.86
N ASP A 138 12.71 11.39 9.12
CA ASP A 138 13.69 11.57 10.20
C ASP A 138 13.42 10.56 11.31
N GLN A 139 14.48 10.13 11.99
CA GLN A 139 14.38 9.26 13.16
C GLN A 139 15.15 9.90 14.32
N ARG A 140 14.49 10.07 15.46
CA ARG A 140 15.06 10.66 16.68
C ARG A 140 14.48 9.98 17.91
N GLU A 141 15.33 9.60 18.85
CA GLU A 141 14.89 9.07 20.17
C GLU A 141 13.90 7.90 20.10
N GLY A 142 14.01 7.07 19.05
CA GLY A 142 13.12 5.93 18.81
C GLY A 142 11.80 6.29 18.11
N GLU A 143 11.52 7.57 17.86
CA GLU A 143 10.40 8.04 17.07
C GLU A 143 10.81 8.21 15.60
N ILE A 144 9.87 7.94 14.70
CA ILE A 144 10.07 8.09 13.26
C ILE A 144 9.01 9.06 12.76
N GLU A 145 9.48 10.13 12.13
CA GLU A 145 8.65 11.16 11.54
C GLU A 145 8.71 11.08 10.01
N TYR A 146 7.55 10.97 9.38
CA TYR A 146 7.38 11.02 7.93
C TYR A 146 6.66 12.32 7.57
N ARG A 147 7.12 12.98 6.52
CA ARG A 147 6.47 14.17 5.97
C ARG A 147 6.35 14.09 4.45
N SER A 148 5.26 14.63 3.93
CA SER A 148 5.02 14.81 2.51
C SER A 148 4.28 16.12 2.24
N HIS A 149 4.70 16.83 1.20
CA HIS A 149 4.03 18.03 0.70
C HIS A 149 4.00 17.99 -0.83
N ARG A 150 2.81 17.88 -1.43
CA ARG A 150 2.65 17.85 -2.88
C ARG A 150 3.17 19.14 -3.51
N HIS A 151 3.94 19.01 -4.58
CA HIS A 151 4.43 20.18 -5.32
C HIS A 151 3.32 20.91 -6.07
N THR A 152 2.25 20.20 -6.42
CA THR A 152 1.10 20.74 -7.13
C THR A 152 -0.20 20.24 -6.50
N GLY A 153 -1.12 21.18 -6.28
CA GLY A 153 -2.40 20.91 -5.63
C GLY A 153 -2.25 20.63 -4.12
N PRO A 154 -3.38 20.44 -3.42
CA PRO A 154 -3.40 20.13 -2.00
C PRO A 154 -2.95 18.69 -1.73
N GLY A 155 -2.19 18.49 -0.65
CA GLY A 155 -1.72 17.19 -0.20
C GLY A 155 -0.56 17.33 0.76
N ASP A 156 -0.90 17.60 2.01
CA ASP A 156 0.00 17.68 3.15
C ASP A 156 -0.18 16.46 4.04
N PHE A 157 0.94 15.93 4.52
CA PHE A 157 0.97 14.80 5.43
C PHE A 157 2.18 14.91 6.37
N ARG A 158 1.92 14.64 7.65
CA ARG A 158 2.91 14.47 8.70
C ARG A 158 2.45 13.37 9.65
N MET A 159 3.31 12.41 9.90
CA MET A 159 3.03 11.31 10.82
C MET A 159 4.25 11.07 11.70
N ILE A 160 4.02 10.92 13.01
CA ILE A 160 5.02 10.46 13.97
C ILE A 160 4.56 9.15 14.56
N VAL A 161 5.39 8.12 14.45
CA VAL A 161 5.16 6.82 15.06
C VAL A 161 6.32 6.43 15.97
N LYS A 162 6.02 5.61 16.96
CA LYS A 162 6.99 5.00 17.84
C LYS A 162 6.86 3.48 17.78
N PRO A 163 7.82 2.77 17.15
CA PRO A 163 7.83 1.32 17.16
C PRO A 163 7.92 0.78 18.59
N GLY A 164 7.10 -0.22 18.88
CA GLY A 164 7.17 -1.00 20.10
C GLY A 164 8.23 -2.11 20.02
N LEU A 165 8.24 -2.95 21.05
CA LEU A 165 9.15 -4.10 21.16
C LEU A 165 8.41 -5.44 21.08
N VAL A 166 7.08 -5.42 21.03
CA VAL A 166 6.24 -6.62 21.04
C VAL A 166 6.08 -7.10 19.60
N PRO A 167 6.61 -8.28 19.23
CA PRO A 167 6.39 -8.86 17.91
C PRO A 167 4.92 -9.21 17.72
N VAL A 168 4.41 -8.99 16.51
CA VAL A 168 3.08 -9.41 16.09
C VAL A 168 3.23 -10.66 15.24
N THR A 169 2.81 -11.80 15.78
CA THR A 169 2.93 -13.14 15.17
C THR A 169 1.60 -13.87 15.24
N ASP A 170 1.27 -14.64 14.22
CA ASP A 170 0.03 -15.43 14.14
C ASP A 170 -1.25 -14.60 14.35
N ASP A 171 -1.24 -13.36 13.85
CA ASP A 171 -2.38 -12.43 13.92
C ASP A 171 -3.08 -12.35 12.55
N PRO A 172 -4.30 -12.92 12.43
CA PRO A 172 -5.05 -12.92 11.16
C PRO A 172 -5.37 -11.52 10.62
N THR A 173 -5.52 -10.52 11.50
CA THR A 173 -5.76 -9.14 11.09
C THR A 173 -4.48 -8.50 10.57
N ALA A 174 -3.34 -8.71 11.23
CA ALA A 174 -2.06 -8.24 10.73
C ALA A 174 -1.71 -8.88 9.37
N ASP A 175 -1.94 -10.18 9.22
CA ASP A 175 -1.80 -10.89 7.95
C ASP A 175 -2.75 -10.32 6.90
N PHE A 176 -4.02 -10.12 7.24
CA PHE A 176 -4.98 -9.48 6.34
C PHE A 176 -4.52 -8.07 5.95
N LEU A 177 -3.90 -7.28 6.81
CA LEU A 177 -3.53 -5.90 6.46
C LEU A 177 -2.23 -5.81 5.67
N THR A 178 -1.32 -6.78 5.81
CA THR A 178 0.06 -6.66 5.33
C THR A 178 0.49 -7.73 4.31
N ALA A 179 -0.06 -8.94 4.36
CA ALA A 179 0.24 -10.03 3.42
C ALA A 179 -0.55 -9.83 2.11
N ARG A 180 -0.05 -8.93 1.24
CA ARG A 180 -0.69 -8.57 -0.03
C ARG A 180 0.25 -8.68 -1.22
N TRP A 181 -0.03 -9.68 -2.05
CA TRP A 181 0.86 -10.16 -3.12
C TRP A 181 0.53 -9.60 -4.50
N ALA A 182 -0.40 -8.66 -4.58
CA ALA A 182 -0.77 -8.02 -5.83
C ALA A 182 -1.25 -6.58 -5.64
N LEU A 183 -1.03 -5.75 -6.65
CA LEU A 183 -1.63 -4.44 -6.81
C LEU A 183 -2.63 -4.50 -7.96
N PHE A 184 -3.86 -4.07 -7.72
CA PHE A 184 -4.83 -3.78 -8.77
C PHE A 184 -4.67 -2.35 -9.25
N THR A 185 -4.69 -2.18 -10.57
CA THR A 185 -4.71 -0.86 -11.19
C THR A 185 -5.55 -0.85 -12.45
N ARG A 186 -5.85 0.35 -12.98
CA ARG A 186 -6.57 0.52 -14.24
C ARG A 186 -5.63 0.89 -15.38
N ARG A 187 -5.75 0.21 -16.52
CA ARG A 187 -5.05 0.60 -17.77
C ARG A 187 -5.94 0.35 -18.98
N PHE A 188 -6.05 1.36 -19.84
CA PHE A 188 -6.90 1.34 -21.03
C PHE A 188 -8.34 0.87 -20.73
N GLY A 189 -8.92 1.38 -19.65
CA GLY A 189 -10.28 1.05 -19.23
C GLY A 189 -10.44 -0.29 -18.51
N ARG A 190 -9.39 -1.10 -18.38
CA ARG A 190 -9.44 -2.44 -17.78
C ARG A 190 -8.66 -2.52 -16.48
N THR A 191 -9.09 -3.38 -15.57
CA THR A 191 -8.31 -3.74 -14.38
C THR A 191 -7.15 -4.66 -14.76
N ILE A 192 -6.00 -4.39 -14.18
CA ILE A 192 -4.75 -5.14 -14.34
C ILE A 192 -4.25 -5.50 -12.95
N LEU A 193 -3.73 -6.72 -12.82
CA LEU A 193 -3.06 -7.22 -11.62
C LEU A 193 -1.55 -7.17 -11.79
N LEU A 194 -0.86 -6.56 -10.84
CA LEU A 194 0.60 -6.46 -10.75
C LEU A 194 1.07 -7.32 -9.57
N PRO A 195 1.61 -8.52 -9.81
CA PRO A 195 2.04 -9.39 -8.73
C PRO A 195 3.32 -8.82 -8.11
N ASN A 196 3.41 -8.90 -6.78
CA ASN A 196 4.60 -8.58 -6.02
C ASN A 196 4.97 -9.75 -5.10
N HIS A 197 6.22 -9.79 -4.68
CA HIS A 197 6.76 -10.77 -3.78
C HIS A 197 7.70 -10.07 -2.82
N HIS A 198 7.63 -10.39 -1.54
CA HIS A 198 8.58 -9.96 -0.52
C HIS A 198 8.65 -11.03 0.57
N GLU A 199 9.69 -10.99 1.40
CA GLU A 199 9.76 -11.86 2.58
C GLU A 199 8.59 -11.57 3.54
N PRO A 200 8.12 -12.55 4.34
CA PRO A 200 7.11 -12.27 5.38
C PRO A 200 7.53 -11.11 6.28
N TRP A 201 6.57 -10.26 6.64
CA TRP A 201 6.86 -9.10 7.48
C TRP A 201 7.30 -9.52 8.87
N LEU A 202 8.38 -8.93 9.36
CA LEU A 202 8.71 -8.93 10.78
C LEU A 202 8.01 -7.73 11.40
N LEU A 203 6.81 -7.94 11.95
CA LEU A 203 5.94 -6.91 12.49
C LEU A 203 6.14 -6.76 14.00
N VAL A 204 6.07 -5.51 14.46
CA VAL A 204 5.88 -5.15 15.87
C VAL A 204 4.68 -4.21 16.00
N GLU A 205 4.07 -4.18 17.17
CA GLU A 205 3.13 -3.11 17.52
C GLU A 205 3.83 -1.76 17.49
N ALA A 206 3.10 -0.69 17.16
CA ALA A 206 3.62 0.67 17.22
C ALA A 206 2.56 1.63 17.74
N GLU A 207 3.02 2.76 18.28
CA GLU A 207 2.14 3.84 18.73
C GLU A 207 2.12 4.95 17.68
N LEU A 208 0.92 5.42 17.32
CA LEU A 208 0.74 6.63 16.52
C LEU A 208 0.72 7.84 17.47
N LEU A 209 1.80 8.61 17.47
CA LEU A 209 1.96 9.77 18.37
C LEU A 209 1.27 11.03 17.82
N SER A 210 1.32 11.22 16.50
CA SER A 210 0.73 12.39 15.84
C SER A 210 0.42 12.07 14.38
N LEU A 211 -0.70 12.58 13.89
CA LEU A 211 -1.08 12.51 12.49
C LEU A 211 -1.75 13.82 12.05
N ASP A 212 -1.09 14.54 11.15
CA ASP A 212 -1.68 15.63 10.39
C ASP A 212 -1.77 15.17 8.94
N ASP A 213 -2.97 14.85 8.46
CA ASP A 213 -3.17 14.25 7.14
C ASP A 213 -4.29 14.94 6.36
N THR A 214 -4.06 15.10 5.06
CA THR A 214 -5.08 15.48 4.09
C THR A 214 -5.26 14.44 2.99
N LEU A 215 -4.43 13.38 2.96
CA LEU A 215 -4.39 12.42 1.87
C LEU A 215 -5.61 11.50 1.89
N LEU A 216 -6.10 11.10 3.08
CA LEU A 216 -7.29 10.26 3.24
C LEU A 216 -8.54 10.96 2.69
N ASP A 217 -8.76 12.21 3.07
CA ASP A 217 -9.85 13.03 2.53
C ASP A 217 -9.76 13.17 1.00
N ARG A 218 -8.54 13.39 0.49
CA ARG A 218 -8.29 13.51 -0.97
C ARG A 218 -8.44 12.20 -1.72
N ALA A 219 -8.24 11.07 -1.03
CA ALA A 219 -8.49 9.73 -1.54
C ALA A 219 -9.99 9.35 -1.53
N GLY A 220 -10.88 10.25 -1.06
CA GLY A 220 -12.32 10.02 -1.01
C GLY A 220 -12.81 9.39 0.28
N ILE A 221 -12.02 9.46 1.36
CA ILE A 221 -12.30 8.79 2.65
C ILE A 221 -12.30 9.86 3.76
N PRO A 222 -13.22 10.82 3.70
CA PRO A 222 -13.16 12.02 4.55
C PRO A 222 -13.36 11.70 6.03
N GLY A 223 -12.56 12.34 6.88
CA GLY A 223 -12.75 12.34 8.34
C GLY A 223 -12.35 11.05 9.05
N ILE A 224 -11.83 10.03 8.36
CA ILE A 224 -11.45 8.77 9.00
C ILE A 224 -10.29 8.94 10.00
N SER A 225 -9.40 9.91 9.76
CA SER A 225 -8.27 10.23 10.64
C SER A 225 -8.66 11.00 11.90
N THR A 226 -9.93 11.45 12.05
CA THR A 226 -10.38 12.14 13.27
C THR A 226 -10.67 11.18 14.42
N ARG A 227 -10.68 9.87 14.17
CA ARG A 227 -10.79 8.82 15.18
C ARG A 227 -9.46 8.09 15.34
N PRO A 228 -9.21 7.46 16.51
CA PRO A 228 -8.05 6.60 16.68
C PRO A 228 -8.01 5.48 15.62
N PRO A 229 -6.81 5.09 15.16
CA PRO A 229 -6.64 3.94 14.30
C PRO A 229 -7.00 2.65 15.02
N ASP A 230 -7.51 1.67 14.26
CA ASP A 230 -7.85 0.33 14.79
C ASP A 230 -6.64 -0.61 14.80
N SER A 231 -5.60 -0.30 14.01
CA SER A 231 -4.32 -1.02 14.03
C SER A 231 -3.17 -0.09 13.67
N VAL A 232 -2.08 -0.20 14.43
CA VAL A 232 -0.82 0.49 14.15
C VAL A 232 0.32 -0.53 14.27
N LEU A 233 1.00 -0.78 13.16
CA LEU A 233 2.09 -1.76 13.06
C LEU A 233 3.34 -1.10 12.49
N TYR A 234 4.48 -1.69 12.80
CA TYR A 234 5.75 -1.27 12.25
C TYR A 234 6.60 -2.46 11.79
N SER A 235 7.39 -2.26 10.74
CA SER A 235 8.42 -3.22 10.32
C SER A 235 9.71 -2.52 9.93
N GLU A 236 10.84 -3.13 10.26
CA GLU A 236 12.15 -2.64 9.87
C GLU A 236 12.38 -2.69 8.35
N GLY A 237 11.74 -3.64 7.66
CA GLY A 237 11.77 -3.69 6.21
C GLY A 237 11.83 -5.08 5.58
N VAL A 238 11.63 -5.09 4.28
CA VAL A 238 11.71 -6.27 3.39
C VAL A 238 12.29 -5.87 2.05
N THR A 239 12.74 -6.85 1.27
CA THR A 239 13.04 -6.63 -0.15
C THR A 239 11.83 -7.06 -0.97
N THR A 240 11.42 -6.21 -1.91
CA THR A 240 10.25 -6.46 -2.75
C THR A 240 10.66 -6.61 -4.20
N TRP A 241 10.05 -7.58 -4.88
CA TRP A 241 10.20 -7.86 -6.30
C TRP A 241 8.84 -7.80 -7.00
N PHE A 242 8.80 -7.20 -8.18
CA PHE A 242 7.57 -7.06 -8.96
C PHE A 242 7.63 -7.92 -10.20
N GLY A 243 6.53 -8.61 -10.50
CA GLY A 243 6.38 -9.41 -11.71
C GLY A 243 5.73 -8.64 -12.86
N LYS A 244 5.55 -9.32 -13.98
CA LYS A 244 4.85 -8.76 -15.14
C LYS A 244 3.36 -8.60 -14.84
N ALA A 245 2.80 -7.49 -15.30
CA ALA A 245 1.38 -7.22 -15.27
C ALA A 245 0.57 -8.33 -15.95
N ARG A 246 -0.56 -8.71 -15.33
CA ARG A 246 -1.48 -9.75 -15.80
C ARG A 246 -2.90 -9.21 -15.85
N ARG A 247 -3.75 -9.88 -16.64
CA ARG A 247 -5.19 -9.64 -16.63
C ARG A 247 -5.83 -10.55 -15.60
#